data_AF-A0A8T4XXJ2-F1
#
_entry.id   AF-A0A8T4XXJ2-F1
#
_cell.length_a   1.000
_cell.length_b   1.000
_cell.length_c   1.000
_cell.angle_alpha   90.00
_cell.angle_beta   90.00
_cell.angle_gamma   90.00
#
_symmetry.space_group_name_H-M   'P 1'
#
loop_
_entity.id
_entity.type
_entity.pdbx_description
1 polymer ?
#
loop_
_entity_poly.entity_id
_entity_poly.type
_entity_poly.pdbx_seq_one_letter_code
_entity_poly.pdbx_strand_id
1 'polypeptide(L)'
;IYYKIYNILSDISSIKDRKISEKGRLGIWEKAIQKKLSINLPLLFKSKERLLLLNQVENYFRMTEKITRKYNIELKLPTIFPDAKERLCPYIEKNALFIRSDGKVSPCMEFAYPHSLYINMHQKLIHPIIFGDLLFEELKYVWNKPNYKAFRNTRRNVSQKIPWCGDCVFSPWCFFSRSNERDCFTNEPGCSECLYSIGLSICNI
;
A
#
# COMPACT_ATOMS: atom_id res chain seq x y z
N ILE A 1 11.81 -13.43 -3.78
CA ILE A 1 10.58 -13.03 -4.50
C ILE A 1 10.86 -11.91 -5.49
N TYR A 2 11.59 -10.86 -5.08
CA TYR A 2 12.14 -9.80 -5.93
C TYR A 2 12.67 -10.26 -7.28
N TYR A 3 13.58 -11.25 -7.30
CA TYR A 3 14.14 -11.80 -8.54
C TYR A 3 13.07 -12.39 -9.48
N LYS A 4 12.00 -13.00 -8.94
CA LYS A 4 10.93 -13.62 -9.74
C LYS A 4 10.01 -12.57 -10.37
N ILE A 5 9.67 -11.52 -9.62
CA ILE A 5 8.86 -10.38 -10.09
C ILE A 5 9.68 -9.57 -11.09
N TYR A 6 10.91 -9.21 -10.75
CA TYR A 6 11.85 -8.51 -11.63
C TYR A 6 12.00 -9.22 -12.98
N ASN A 7 12.16 -10.55 -13.00
CA ASN A 7 12.23 -11.30 -14.27
C ASN A 7 10.95 -11.16 -15.11
N ILE A 8 9.76 -11.27 -14.50
CA ILE A 8 8.49 -11.08 -15.21
C ILE A 8 8.36 -9.64 -15.73
N LEU A 9 8.77 -8.65 -14.94
CA LEU A 9 8.72 -7.25 -15.32
C LEU A 9 9.75 -6.90 -16.41
N SER A 10 10.94 -7.47 -16.34
CA SER A 10 11.98 -7.37 -17.36
C SER A 10 11.50 -7.97 -18.68
N ASP A 11 10.90 -9.17 -18.63
CA ASP A 11 10.25 -9.80 -19.79
C ASP A 11 9.21 -8.85 -20.41
N ILE A 12 8.35 -8.23 -19.60
CA ILE A 12 7.33 -7.27 -20.08
C ILE A 12 7.96 -6.01 -20.69
N SER A 13 9.00 -5.45 -20.08
CA SER A 13 9.67 -4.25 -20.60
C SER A 13 10.23 -4.46 -22.02
N SER A 14 10.73 -5.66 -22.29
CA SER A 14 11.26 -6.08 -23.59
C SER A 14 10.17 -6.30 -24.66
N ILE A 15 8.91 -6.51 -24.24
CA ILE A 15 7.80 -6.74 -25.15
C ILE A 15 7.20 -5.40 -25.60
N LYS A 16 7.32 -5.03 -26.89
CA LYS A 16 6.82 -3.75 -27.44
C LYS A 16 5.28 -3.64 -27.38
N ASP A 17 4.80 -2.48 -26.93
CA ASP A 17 3.48 -2.21 -26.35
C ASP A 17 2.27 -2.18 -27.32
N ARG A 18 2.37 -2.77 -28.51
CA ARG A 18 1.29 -2.71 -29.53
C ARG A 18 0.96 -4.03 -30.22
N LYS A 19 1.65 -5.13 -29.91
CA LYS A 19 1.47 -6.42 -30.60
C LYS A 19 1.43 -7.64 -29.67
N ILE A 20 1.08 -7.48 -28.39
CA ILE A 20 0.81 -8.65 -27.54
C ILE A 20 -0.59 -9.14 -27.88
N SER A 21 -0.66 -10.28 -28.56
CA SER A 21 -1.92 -10.97 -28.79
C SER A 21 -2.56 -11.31 -27.44
N GLU A 22 -3.87 -11.50 -27.43
CA GLU A 22 -4.60 -11.96 -26.24
C GLU A 22 -3.97 -13.24 -25.65
N LYS A 23 -3.54 -14.16 -26.52
CA LYS A 23 -2.77 -15.36 -26.16
C LYS A 23 -1.46 -15.05 -25.42
N GLY A 24 -0.75 -13.99 -25.81
CA GLY A 24 0.46 -13.55 -25.11
C GLY A 24 0.18 -12.98 -23.72
N ARG A 25 -0.94 -12.24 -23.55
CA ARG A 25 -1.36 -11.71 -22.24
C ARG A 25 -1.76 -12.84 -21.29
N LEU A 26 -2.51 -13.82 -21.80
CA LEU A 26 -2.89 -15.02 -21.05
C LEU A 26 -1.65 -15.80 -20.59
N GLY A 27 -0.66 -16.00 -21.46
CA GLY A 27 0.59 -16.68 -21.09
C GLY A 27 1.38 -15.96 -19.98
N ILE A 28 1.37 -14.62 -19.94
CA ILE A 28 2.00 -13.85 -18.84
C ILE A 28 1.23 -14.08 -17.53
N TRP A 29 -0.10 -14.03 -17.60
CA TRP A 29 -0.97 -14.24 -16.44
C TRP A 29 -0.84 -15.67 -15.87
N GLU A 30 -0.84 -16.69 -16.74
CA GLU A 30 -0.61 -18.09 -16.37
C GLU A 30 0.76 -18.29 -15.70
N LYS A 31 1.83 -17.69 -16.25
CA LYS A 31 3.17 -17.72 -15.63
C LYS A 31 3.17 -17.06 -14.25
N ALA A 32 2.44 -15.96 -14.08
CA ALA A 32 2.32 -15.30 -12.78
C ALA A 32 1.61 -16.21 -11.76
N ILE A 33 0.51 -16.85 -12.15
CA ILE A 33 -0.23 -17.80 -11.30
C ILE A 33 0.62 -19.02 -10.94
N GLN A 34 1.35 -19.61 -11.89
CA GLN A 34 2.28 -20.72 -11.62
C GLN A 34 3.34 -20.33 -10.58
N LYS A 35 3.75 -19.05 -10.60
CA LYS A 35 4.68 -18.47 -9.61
C LYS A 35 3.99 -17.99 -8.33
N LYS A 36 2.68 -18.25 -8.17
CA LYS A 36 1.82 -17.84 -7.05
C LYS A 36 1.73 -16.32 -6.85
N LEU A 37 1.86 -15.56 -7.93
CA LEU A 37 1.74 -14.10 -7.95
C LEU A 37 0.33 -13.70 -8.39
N SER A 38 -0.25 -12.76 -7.66
CA SER A 38 -1.45 -12.04 -8.11
C SER A 38 -0.99 -10.77 -8.81
N ILE A 39 -1.48 -10.49 -10.01
CA ILE A 39 -1.08 -9.32 -10.78
C ILE A 39 -2.28 -8.63 -11.41
N ASN A 40 -2.29 -7.30 -11.36
CA ASN A 40 -3.17 -6.48 -12.17
C ASN A 40 -2.51 -6.22 -13.54
N LEU A 41 -2.71 -7.14 -14.47
CA LEU A 41 -2.04 -7.11 -15.77
C LEU A 41 -2.36 -5.82 -16.59
N PRO A 42 -3.61 -5.33 -16.65
CA PRO A 42 -3.90 -4.03 -17.30
C PRO A 42 -3.15 -2.85 -16.69
N LEU A 43 -3.14 -2.74 -15.36
CA LEU A 43 -2.43 -1.67 -14.66
C LEU A 43 -0.91 -1.75 -14.88
N LEU A 44 -0.39 -2.97 -14.92
CA LEU A 44 1.02 -3.24 -15.16
C LEU A 44 1.48 -2.75 -16.55
N PHE A 45 0.73 -3.05 -17.60
CA PHE A 45 1.02 -2.54 -18.95
C PHE A 45 0.93 -1.02 -19.02
N LYS A 46 -0.10 -0.43 -18.41
CA LYS A 46 -0.21 1.04 -18.33
C LYS A 46 0.94 1.70 -17.54
N SER A 47 1.63 0.93 -16.70
CA SER A 47 2.76 1.39 -15.89
C SER A 47 4.12 1.04 -16.50
N LYS A 48 4.17 0.57 -17.76
CA LYS A 48 5.40 0.09 -18.40
C LYS A 48 6.54 1.12 -18.39
N GLU A 49 6.24 2.38 -18.68
CA GLU A 49 7.24 3.46 -18.66
C GLU A 49 7.84 3.66 -17.26
N ARG A 50 7.09 3.33 -16.21
CA ARG A 50 7.57 3.36 -14.83
C ARG A 50 8.55 2.23 -14.52
N LEU A 51 8.63 1.18 -15.33
CA LEU A 51 9.61 0.10 -15.11
C LEU A 51 11.05 0.60 -15.29
N LEU A 52 11.28 1.56 -16.20
CA LEU A 52 12.60 2.19 -16.34
C LEU A 52 12.97 3.00 -15.09
N LEU A 53 11.98 3.64 -14.47
CA LEU A 53 12.16 4.39 -13.22
C LEU A 53 12.56 3.45 -12.07
N LEU A 54 12.08 2.19 -12.04
CA LEU A 54 12.45 1.24 -10.98
C LEU A 54 13.96 0.95 -10.95
N ASN A 55 14.60 0.81 -12.11
CA ASN A 55 16.05 0.62 -12.19
C ASN A 55 16.80 1.86 -11.66
N GLN A 56 16.29 3.06 -11.91
CA GLN A 56 16.87 4.28 -11.36
C GLN A 56 16.72 4.33 -9.84
N VAL A 57 15.54 4.01 -9.31
CA VAL A 57 15.28 3.94 -7.87
C VAL A 57 16.22 2.95 -7.19
N GLU A 58 16.39 1.75 -7.74
CA GLU A 58 17.30 0.74 -7.19
C GLU A 58 18.76 1.23 -7.17
N ASN A 59 19.20 1.89 -8.24
CA ASN A 59 20.53 2.49 -8.29
C ASN A 59 20.71 3.57 -7.21
N TYR A 60 19.74 4.47 -7.05
CA TYR A 60 19.78 5.50 -6.00
C TYR A 60 19.73 4.90 -4.60
N PHE A 61 19.00 3.81 -4.38
CA PHE A 61 18.98 3.11 -3.09
C PHE A 61 20.37 2.54 -2.77
N ARG A 62 21.00 1.85 -3.73
CA ARG A 62 22.37 1.34 -3.58
C ARG A 62 23.39 2.45 -3.34
N MET A 63 23.25 3.59 -3.98
CA MET A 63 24.12 4.75 -3.77
C MET A 63 23.93 5.32 -2.36
N THR A 64 22.68 5.51 -1.94
CA THR A 64 22.33 6.01 -0.60
C THR A 64 22.89 5.09 0.48
N GLU A 65 22.72 3.77 0.37
CA GLU A 65 23.29 2.79 1.31
C GLU A 65 24.82 2.88 1.45
N LYS A 66 25.55 3.12 0.35
CA LYS A 66 27.00 3.30 0.40
C LYS A 66 27.39 4.56 1.18
N ILE A 67 26.67 5.66 0.95
CA ILE A 67 26.90 6.94 1.63
C ILE A 67 26.59 6.80 3.12
N THR A 68 25.45 6.24 3.49
CA THR A 68 25.05 6.14 4.89
C THR A 68 25.97 5.21 5.69
N ARG A 69 26.45 4.10 5.11
CA ARG A 69 27.49 3.26 5.72
C ARG A 69 28.79 4.01 5.98
N LYS A 70 29.21 4.87 5.05
CA LYS A 70 30.44 5.68 5.20
C LYS A 70 30.34 6.65 6.39
N TYR A 71 29.16 7.23 6.62
CA TYR A 71 28.93 8.22 7.67
C TYR A 71 28.27 7.64 8.93
N ASN A 72 28.10 6.33 9.01
CA ASN A 72 27.44 5.63 10.13
C ASN A 72 26.03 6.18 10.44
N ILE A 73 25.23 6.42 9.39
CA ILE A 73 23.85 6.89 9.49
C ILE A 73 22.90 5.71 9.36
N GLU A 74 21.95 5.57 10.29
CA GLU A 74 20.87 4.59 10.18
C GLU A 74 19.99 4.94 8.97
N LEU A 75 19.83 3.98 8.06
CA LEU A 75 19.05 4.16 6.84
C LEU A 75 17.86 3.19 6.83
N LYS A 76 16.68 3.76 6.59
CA LYS A 76 15.45 3.01 6.38
C LYS A 76 14.87 3.36 5.01
N LEU A 77 14.85 2.40 4.10
CA LEU A 77 14.34 2.57 2.74
C LEU A 77 13.00 1.84 2.55
N PRO A 78 12.07 2.39 1.75
CA PRO A 78 10.87 1.65 1.35
C PRO A 78 11.24 0.46 0.47
N THR A 79 10.32 -0.48 0.30
CA THR A 79 10.47 -1.50 -0.75
C THR A 79 10.19 -0.88 -2.11
N ILE A 80 10.88 -1.39 -3.14
CA ILE A 80 10.63 -1.06 -4.54
C ILE A 80 9.49 -1.93 -5.10
N PHE A 81 9.38 -3.16 -4.59
CA PHE A 81 8.38 -4.13 -5.02
C PHE A 81 7.53 -4.56 -3.83
N PRO A 82 6.25 -4.16 -3.80
CA PRO A 82 5.35 -4.58 -2.74
C PRO A 82 4.98 -6.05 -2.90
N ASP A 83 4.86 -6.76 -1.78
CA ASP A 83 4.22 -8.07 -1.72
C ASP A 83 2.91 -7.94 -0.93
N ALA A 84 1.79 -8.17 -1.61
CA ALA A 84 0.46 -8.08 -1.00
C ALA A 84 0.26 -9.09 0.14
N LYS A 85 1.03 -10.18 0.18
CA LYS A 85 0.95 -11.22 1.21
C LYS A 85 1.68 -10.82 2.49
N GLU A 86 2.70 -9.97 2.38
CA GLU A 86 3.57 -9.53 3.48
C GLU A 86 3.17 -8.13 3.99
N ARG A 87 1.88 -7.81 3.95
CA ARG A 87 1.39 -6.50 4.38
C ARG A 87 1.39 -6.37 5.91
N LEU A 88 1.89 -5.24 6.40
CA LEU A 88 1.92 -4.88 7.81
C LEU A 88 1.51 -3.41 8.00
N CYS A 89 0.59 -3.12 8.91
CA CYS A 89 0.23 -1.74 9.20
C CYS A 89 1.23 -1.13 10.20
N PRO A 90 2.02 -0.10 9.84
CA PRO A 90 3.09 0.39 10.70
C PRO A 90 2.57 0.97 12.03
N TYR A 91 1.38 1.56 12.03
CA TYR A 91 0.75 2.07 13.25
C TYR A 91 0.31 0.96 14.20
N ILE A 92 -0.11 -0.19 13.67
CA ILE A 92 -0.49 -1.33 14.51
C ILE A 92 0.73 -2.01 15.10
N GLU A 93 1.76 -2.25 14.28
CA GLU A 93 3.02 -2.87 14.71
C GLU A 93 3.68 -2.11 15.84
N LYS A 94 3.62 -0.77 15.79
CA LYS A 94 4.21 0.10 16.80
C LYS A 94 3.29 0.46 17.96
N ASN A 95 2.04 -0.03 17.96
CA ASN A 95 1.00 0.44 18.88
C ASN A 95 0.89 1.98 18.91
N ALA A 96 0.99 2.60 17.74
CA ALA A 96 0.95 4.05 17.57
C ALA A 96 -0.43 4.54 17.14
N LEU A 97 -0.68 5.83 17.37
CA LEU A 97 -1.82 6.58 16.88
C LEU A 97 -1.35 7.98 16.45
N PHE A 98 -2.23 8.73 15.80
CA PHE A 98 -1.95 10.10 15.39
C PHE A 98 -2.85 11.06 16.16
N ILE A 99 -2.24 12.03 16.85
CA ILE A 99 -2.96 13.12 17.52
C ILE A 99 -2.82 14.36 16.64
N ARG A 100 -3.94 14.88 16.17
CA ARG A 100 -3.98 16.15 15.42
C ARG A 100 -3.72 17.33 16.35
N SER A 101 -3.35 18.47 15.77
CA SER A 101 -3.12 19.71 16.52
C SER A 101 -4.34 20.21 17.29
N ASP A 102 -5.56 19.80 16.90
CA ASP A 102 -6.82 20.14 17.55
C ASP A 102 -7.28 19.09 18.59
N GLY A 103 -6.40 18.20 19.03
CA GLY A 103 -6.69 17.18 20.05
C GLY A 103 -7.39 15.93 19.54
N LYS A 104 -7.84 15.88 18.29
CA LYS A 104 -8.52 14.71 17.71
C LYS A 104 -7.56 13.55 17.49
N VAL A 105 -7.99 12.35 17.89
CA VAL A 105 -7.24 11.10 17.76
C VAL A 105 -7.68 10.35 16.51
N SER A 106 -6.74 10.16 15.59
CA SER A 106 -6.89 9.38 14.36
C SER A 106 -6.02 8.13 14.40
N PRO A 107 -6.39 7.02 13.73
CA PRO A 107 -5.59 5.79 13.80
C PRO A 107 -4.25 5.88 13.06
N CYS A 108 -4.12 6.78 12.10
CA CYS A 108 -2.89 7.01 11.34
C CYS A 108 -2.94 8.38 10.66
N MET A 109 -1.80 8.88 10.20
CA MET A 109 -1.72 10.17 9.50
C MET A 109 -2.55 10.20 8.22
N GLU A 110 -2.65 9.09 7.49
CA GLU A 110 -3.50 8.97 6.29
C GLU A 110 -4.97 9.28 6.61
N PHE A 111 -5.48 8.93 7.79
CA PHE A 111 -6.87 9.17 8.15
C PHE A 111 -7.06 10.43 9.00
N ALA A 112 -6.03 11.27 9.14
CA ALA A 112 -6.11 12.44 9.99
C ALA A 112 -6.93 13.58 9.36
N TYR A 113 -6.94 13.71 8.03
CA TYR A 113 -7.60 14.84 7.34
C TYR A 113 -8.19 14.41 5.99
N PRO A 114 -9.23 15.12 5.51
CA PRO A 114 -9.78 14.84 4.20
C PRO A 114 -8.80 15.19 3.10
N HIS A 115 -8.59 14.30 2.13
CA HIS A 115 -7.74 14.56 0.98
C HIS A 115 -8.03 13.61 -0.18
N SER A 116 -7.51 13.95 -1.36
CA SER A 116 -7.54 13.09 -2.53
C SER A 116 -6.22 12.31 -2.64
N LEU A 117 -6.31 11.00 -2.68
CA LEU A 117 -5.21 10.10 -2.96
C LEU A 117 -5.29 9.64 -4.42
N TYR A 118 -4.17 9.69 -5.14
CA TYR A 118 -4.07 9.13 -6.50
C TYR A 118 -3.22 7.87 -6.47
N ILE A 119 -3.86 6.71 -6.66
CA ILE A 119 -3.22 5.40 -6.60
C ILE A 119 -3.86 4.46 -7.62
N ASN A 120 -3.12 3.45 -8.11
CA ASN A 120 -3.64 2.45 -9.05
C ASN A 120 -4.35 3.05 -10.28
N MET A 121 -3.88 4.23 -10.74
CA MET A 121 -4.45 5.01 -11.85
C MET A 121 -5.89 5.49 -11.66
N HIS A 122 -6.34 5.65 -10.41
CA HIS A 122 -7.59 6.34 -10.11
C HIS A 122 -7.42 7.28 -8.91
N GLN A 123 -8.42 8.13 -8.72
CA GLN A 123 -8.54 8.96 -7.52
C GLN A 123 -9.34 8.21 -6.45
N LYS A 124 -8.97 8.43 -5.20
CA LYS A 124 -9.65 7.97 -4.00
C LYS A 124 -9.84 9.14 -3.05
N LEU A 125 -11.03 9.29 -2.49
CA LEU A 125 -11.35 10.29 -1.49
C LEU A 125 -11.14 9.70 -0.10
N ILE A 126 -10.25 10.30 0.67
CA ILE A 126 -10.02 9.91 2.05
C ILE A 126 -10.84 10.84 2.95
N HIS A 127 -11.72 10.25 3.75
CA HIS A 127 -12.44 10.92 4.82
C HIS A 127 -11.69 10.71 6.15
N PRO A 128 -11.66 11.73 7.03
CA PRO A 128 -10.98 11.61 8.31
C PRO A 128 -11.67 10.56 9.19
N ILE A 129 -10.87 9.80 9.94
CA ILE A 129 -11.34 8.79 10.89
C ILE A 129 -10.87 9.20 12.28
N ILE A 130 -11.82 9.51 13.14
CA ILE A 130 -11.58 10.03 14.49
C ILE A 130 -12.17 9.07 15.52
N PHE A 131 -11.36 8.64 16.48
CA PHE A 131 -11.78 7.74 17.57
C PHE A 131 -12.06 8.48 18.88
N GLY A 132 -11.60 9.72 19.03
CA GLY A 132 -11.87 10.55 20.20
C GLY A 132 -11.23 11.93 20.11
N ASP A 133 -11.46 12.72 21.14
CA ASP A 133 -10.95 14.09 21.26
C ASP A 133 -10.35 14.29 22.67
N LEU A 134 -9.05 14.58 22.72
CA LEU A 134 -8.30 14.69 23.98
C LEU A 134 -8.58 15.98 24.76
N LEU A 135 -9.34 16.91 24.18
CA LEU A 135 -9.87 18.06 24.91
C LEU A 135 -10.97 17.65 25.90
N PHE A 136 -11.61 16.49 25.67
CA PHE A 136 -12.76 16.02 26.44
C PHE A 136 -12.56 14.62 27.05
N GLU A 137 -11.63 13.83 26.52
CA GLU A 137 -11.44 12.43 26.89
C GLU A 137 -9.97 12.11 27.19
N GLU A 138 -9.71 11.26 28.19
CA GLU A 138 -8.36 10.75 28.41
C GLU A 138 -7.89 9.83 27.27
N LEU A 139 -6.62 9.92 26.88
CA LEU A 139 -6.04 9.10 25.82
C LEU A 139 -6.21 7.59 26.07
N LYS A 140 -6.04 7.15 27.33
CA LYS A 140 -6.23 5.75 27.73
C LYS A 140 -7.66 5.28 27.48
N TYR A 141 -8.65 6.15 27.70
CA TYR A 141 -10.04 5.85 27.41
C TYR A 141 -10.27 5.72 25.91
N VAL A 142 -9.84 6.71 25.12
CA VAL A 142 -9.94 6.71 23.65
C VAL A 142 -9.31 5.45 23.04
N TRP A 143 -8.09 5.12 23.45
CA TRP A 143 -7.39 3.91 22.99
C TRP A 143 -8.18 2.63 23.25
N ASN A 144 -8.88 2.57 24.39
CA ASN A 144 -9.58 1.39 24.83
C ASN A 144 -11.03 1.29 24.35
N LYS A 145 -11.56 2.29 23.63
CA LYS A 145 -12.91 2.26 23.09
C LYS A 145 -13.14 0.99 22.24
N PRO A 146 -14.32 0.35 22.33
CA PRO A 146 -14.60 -0.89 21.61
C PRO A 146 -14.40 -0.77 20.09
N ASN A 147 -14.85 0.33 19.48
CA ASN A 147 -14.68 0.58 18.04
C ASN A 147 -13.20 0.71 17.64
N TYR A 148 -12.37 1.39 18.44
CA TYR A 148 -10.95 1.53 18.14
C TYR A 148 -10.18 0.21 18.36
N LYS A 149 -10.54 -0.57 19.39
CA LYS A 149 -10.01 -1.93 19.57
C LYS A 149 -10.37 -2.84 18.38
N ALA A 150 -11.63 -2.83 17.95
CA ALA A 150 -12.08 -3.59 16.78
C ALA A 150 -11.31 -3.16 15.52
N PHE A 151 -11.15 -1.85 15.31
CA PHE A 151 -10.35 -1.31 14.23
C PHE A 151 -8.94 -1.93 14.22
N ARG A 152 -8.21 -1.83 15.34
CA ARG A 152 -6.83 -2.33 15.46
C ARG A 152 -6.77 -3.85 15.28
N ASN A 153 -7.71 -4.61 15.84
CA ASN A 153 -7.78 -6.06 15.72
C ASN A 153 -7.93 -6.56 14.27
N THR A 154 -8.70 -5.84 13.44
CA THR A 154 -8.81 -6.15 12.01
C THR A 154 -7.47 -5.93 11.29
N ARG A 155 -6.70 -4.91 11.66
CA ARG A 155 -5.45 -4.52 10.97
C ARG A 155 -4.20 -5.26 11.45
N ARG A 156 -4.24 -6.02 12.56
CA ARG A 156 -3.12 -6.88 13.00
C ARG A 156 -2.74 -7.94 11.96
N ASN A 157 -3.71 -8.49 11.24
CA ASN A 157 -3.48 -9.45 10.15
C ASN A 157 -3.97 -8.85 8.82
N VAL A 158 -3.48 -7.65 8.49
CA VAL A 158 -3.99 -6.86 7.36
C VAL A 158 -3.92 -7.61 6.03
N SER A 159 -2.92 -8.45 5.79
CA SER A 159 -2.80 -9.26 4.58
C SER A 159 -3.91 -10.31 4.40
N GLN A 160 -4.51 -10.76 5.50
CA GLN A 160 -5.57 -11.78 5.50
C GLN A 160 -6.97 -11.17 5.63
N LYS A 161 -7.10 -10.08 6.39
CA LYS A 161 -8.39 -9.50 6.77
C LYS A 161 -8.81 -8.30 5.93
N ILE A 162 -7.88 -7.69 5.20
CA ILE A 162 -8.15 -6.52 4.36
C ILE A 162 -7.76 -6.85 2.92
N PRO A 163 -8.68 -6.72 1.95
CA PRO A 163 -8.39 -7.02 0.55
C PRO A 163 -7.28 -6.11 0.02
N TRP A 164 -6.57 -6.55 -1.01
CA TRP A 164 -5.55 -5.73 -1.68
C TRP A 164 -6.02 -5.36 -3.08
N CYS A 165 -6.28 -4.07 -3.31
CA CYS A 165 -6.81 -3.59 -4.59
C CYS A 165 -5.74 -3.48 -5.68
N GLY A 166 -4.45 -3.36 -5.32
CA GLY A 166 -3.36 -3.20 -6.29
C GLY A 166 -3.26 -4.34 -7.30
N ASP A 167 -3.67 -5.56 -6.91
CA ASP A 167 -3.67 -6.73 -7.79
C ASP A 167 -5.05 -6.99 -8.45
N CYS A 168 -6.08 -6.23 -8.07
CA CYS A 168 -7.43 -6.40 -8.57
C CYS A 168 -7.64 -5.62 -9.89
N VAL A 169 -8.00 -6.32 -10.96
CA VAL A 169 -8.26 -5.73 -12.29
C VAL A 169 -9.41 -4.72 -12.29
N PHE A 170 -10.33 -4.82 -11.34
CA PHE A 170 -11.47 -3.92 -11.21
C PHE A 170 -11.17 -2.67 -10.37
N SER A 171 -10.02 -2.61 -9.68
CA SER A 171 -9.70 -1.49 -8.78
C SER A 171 -9.87 -0.10 -9.38
N PRO A 172 -9.53 0.19 -10.66
CA PRO A 172 -9.71 1.54 -11.20
C PRO A 172 -11.17 1.98 -11.35
N TRP A 173 -12.11 1.03 -11.34
CA TRP A 173 -13.54 1.25 -11.57
C TRP A 173 -14.42 0.75 -10.41
N CYS A 174 -13.81 0.26 -9.35
CA CYS A 174 -14.52 -0.37 -8.24
C CYS A 174 -15.20 0.68 -7.37
N PHE A 175 -16.43 0.42 -6.95
CA PHE A 175 -17.12 1.30 -6.01
C PHE A 175 -16.34 1.45 -4.68
N PHE A 176 -15.82 0.33 -4.14
CA PHE A 176 -15.10 0.30 -2.86
C PHE A 176 -13.70 0.94 -2.88
N SER A 177 -13.14 1.25 -4.07
CA SER A 177 -11.85 1.96 -4.16
C SER A 177 -12.01 3.48 -4.22
N ARG A 178 -13.24 4.00 -4.34
CA ARG A 178 -13.50 5.44 -4.47
C ARG A 178 -13.33 6.21 -3.18
N SER A 179 -13.57 5.59 -2.03
CA SER A 179 -13.40 6.20 -0.71
C SER A 179 -12.74 5.24 0.29
N ASN A 180 -12.40 5.72 1.48
CA ASN A 180 -11.98 4.88 2.60
C ASN A 180 -13.12 4.43 3.50
N GLU A 181 -14.39 4.65 3.15
CA GLU A 181 -15.51 4.36 4.06
C GLU A 181 -15.65 2.86 4.33
N ARG A 182 -15.52 2.03 3.29
CA ARG A 182 -15.65 0.58 3.40
C ARG A 182 -14.85 -0.14 2.30
N ASP A 183 -14.37 -1.35 2.59
CA ASP A 183 -13.81 -2.25 1.56
C ASP A 183 -14.76 -3.39 1.15
N CYS A 184 -14.37 -4.19 0.14
CA CYS A 184 -15.21 -5.30 -0.33
C CYS A 184 -15.32 -6.48 0.63
N PHE A 185 -14.57 -6.48 1.74
CA PHE A 185 -14.71 -7.42 2.86
C PHE A 185 -15.53 -6.81 4.01
N THR A 186 -16.20 -5.68 3.74
CA THR A 186 -17.05 -4.92 4.66
C THR A 186 -16.32 -4.33 5.88
N ASN A 187 -14.99 -4.20 5.85
CA ASN A 187 -14.29 -3.47 6.91
C ASN A 187 -14.50 -1.98 6.76
N GLU A 188 -14.69 -1.31 7.90
CA GLU A 188 -14.83 0.14 7.99
C GLU A 188 -13.78 0.70 8.96
N PRO A 189 -13.03 1.76 8.57
CA PRO A 189 -12.77 2.23 7.20
C PRO A 189 -11.92 1.23 6.37
N GLY A 190 -11.99 1.28 5.04
CA GLY A 190 -11.16 0.44 4.18
C GLY A 190 -9.67 0.84 4.18
N CYS A 191 -8.75 -0.15 4.19
CA CYS A 191 -7.29 0.07 4.06
C CYS A 191 -6.68 -0.68 2.86
N SER A 192 -7.49 -0.96 1.83
CA SER A 192 -7.16 -1.89 0.74
C SER A 192 -6.10 -1.42 -0.25
N GLU A 193 -5.66 -0.17 -0.10
CA GLU A 193 -4.74 0.55 -1.01
C GLU A 193 -3.66 1.30 -0.23
N CYS A 194 -3.44 0.90 1.02
CA CYS A 194 -2.47 1.56 1.89
C CYS A 194 -1.03 1.28 1.41
N LEU A 195 -0.38 2.29 0.83
CA LEU A 195 1.02 2.25 0.39
C LEU A 195 2.00 1.93 1.51
N TYR A 196 1.68 2.37 2.73
CA TYR A 196 2.47 2.07 3.92
C TYR A 196 2.36 0.60 4.31
N SER A 197 1.19 -0.02 4.11
CA SER A 197 0.99 -1.43 4.48
C SER A 197 1.83 -2.39 3.64
N ILE A 198 2.15 -1.99 2.40
CA ILE A 198 2.98 -2.75 1.46
C ILE A 198 4.43 -2.26 1.43
N GLY A 199 4.80 -1.30 2.27
CA GLY A 199 6.15 -0.76 2.40
C GLY A 199 6.64 0.12 1.23
N LEU A 200 5.80 0.48 0.27
CA LEU A 200 6.17 1.43 -0.80
C LEU A 200 6.41 2.85 -0.27
N SER A 201 5.76 3.18 0.84
CA SER A 201 5.98 4.39 1.61
C SER A 201 6.29 4.04 3.05
N ILE A 202 7.06 4.87 3.73
CA ILE A 202 7.41 4.68 5.14
C ILE A 202 6.87 5.86 5.95
N CYS A 203 6.15 5.54 7.04
CA CYS A 203 5.79 6.52 8.04
C CYS A 203 7.00 6.80 8.97
N ASN A 204 7.26 8.07 9.25
CA ASN A 204 8.17 8.50 10.31
C ASN A 204 7.46 8.43 11.68
N ILE A 205 7.17 7.20 12.09
CA ILE A 205 6.70 6.81 13.43
C ILE A 205 7.71 5.86 14.02
#